data_AF-A0A5B6USS7-F1
#
_entry.id   AF-A0A5B6USS7-F1
#
_cell.length_a   1.000
_cell.length_b   1.000
_cell.length_c   1.000
_cell.angle_alpha   90.00
_cell.angle_beta   90.00
_cell.angle_gamma   90.00
#
_symmetry.space_group_name_H-M   'P 1'
#
loop_
_entity.id
_entity.type
_entity.pdbx_description
1 polymer ?
#
loop_
_entity_poly.entity_id
_entity_poly.type
_entity_poly.pdbx_seq_one_letter_code
_entity_poly.pdbx_strand_id
1 'polypeptide(L)'
;MDSSQASTLGTSGSGGNGLVSAQTNDTANATPNDDPKQNLNQVINSIQKTLGLLHQLYLTVSSFNAASQLPLLQRLNSLVTELDNMAKLSEKCNIQVPMEVLKWVTKGKTDAFKGLRKHLLEELEQAFPDEVESYREIRASAAAVS
;
A
#
# COMPACT_ATOMS: atom_id res chain seq x y z
N MET A 1 16.34 -65.59 -11.72
CA MET A 1 14.89 -65.77 -11.51
C MET A 1 14.25 -64.49 -12.03
N ASP A 2 13.46 -64.42 -13.09
CA ASP A 2 13.03 -65.29 -14.18
C ASP A 2 12.52 -64.32 -15.26
N SER A 3 12.73 -64.66 -16.54
CA SER A 3 12.25 -63.91 -17.70
C SER A 3 10.92 -64.49 -18.16
N SER A 4 9.96 -63.66 -18.59
CA SER A 4 8.93 -64.02 -19.59
C SER A 4 8.23 -62.74 -20.08
N GLN A 5 8.54 -62.21 -21.27
CA GLN A 5 8.09 -62.57 -22.62
C GLN A 5 6.63 -62.21 -22.97
N ALA A 6 6.53 -61.63 -24.17
CA ALA A 6 5.41 -60.92 -24.76
C ALA A 6 4.41 -61.82 -25.51
N SER A 7 3.22 -61.27 -25.77
CA SER A 7 2.36 -61.44 -26.96
C SER A 7 1.05 -60.71 -26.65
N THR A 8 0.43 -59.91 -27.52
CA THR A 8 -0.20 -60.35 -28.77
C THR A 8 -0.37 -59.20 -29.76
N LEU A 9 -0.23 -59.56 -31.03
CA LEU A 9 -0.47 -58.77 -32.23
C LEU A 9 -1.97 -58.87 -32.59
N GLY A 10 -2.60 -57.73 -32.88
CA GLY A 10 -3.96 -57.66 -33.42
C GLY A 10 -4.01 -56.67 -34.58
N THR A 11 -4.15 -57.18 -35.79
CA THR A 11 -4.25 -56.45 -37.06
C THR A 11 -5.71 -56.21 -37.41
N SER A 12 -6.03 -55.05 -38.00
CA SER A 12 -7.00 -54.82 -39.12
C SER A 12 -8.02 -53.68 -38.90
N GLY A 13 -8.14 -52.80 -39.90
CA GLY A 13 -9.22 -51.82 -40.07
C GLY A 13 -8.69 -50.45 -40.52
N SER A 14 -8.39 -50.21 -41.80
CA SER A 14 -9.32 -49.79 -42.87
C SER A 14 -9.58 -48.27 -42.92
N GLY A 15 -9.14 -47.63 -44.01
CA GLY A 15 -9.93 -46.63 -44.74
C GLY A 15 -9.66 -45.13 -44.49
N GLY A 16 -9.08 -44.46 -45.49
CA GLY A 16 -9.71 -43.27 -46.09
C GLY A 16 -9.27 -41.86 -45.64
N ASN A 17 -8.64 -41.17 -46.60
CA ASN A 17 -8.27 -39.76 -46.72
C ASN A 17 -9.11 -38.68 -46.01
N GLY A 18 -8.43 -37.58 -45.64
CA GLY A 18 -9.03 -36.25 -45.52
C GLY A 18 -8.08 -35.21 -44.93
N LEU A 19 -7.35 -34.48 -45.78
CA LEU A 19 -6.70 -33.23 -45.39
C LEU A 19 -7.74 -32.27 -44.79
N VAL A 20 -7.64 -31.97 -43.50
CA VAL A 20 -8.34 -30.84 -42.88
C VAL A 20 -7.38 -30.05 -42.01
N SER A 21 -6.97 -28.92 -42.58
CA SER A 21 -6.51 -27.67 -41.97
C SER A 21 -6.00 -27.72 -40.53
N ALA A 22 -4.69 -27.53 -40.37
CA ALA A 22 -4.11 -27.00 -39.16
C ALA A 22 -4.66 -25.59 -38.93
N GLN A 23 -5.78 -25.50 -38.20
CA GLN A 23 -6.29 -24.24 -37.71
C GLN A 23 -5.38 -23.83 -36.55
N THR A 24 -4.49 -22.90 -36.87
CA THR A 24 -3.78 -22.03 -35.94
C THR A 24 -4.78 -21.45 -34.95
N ASN A 25 -4.84 -22.02 -33.75
CA ASN A 25 -5.61 -21.40 -32.70
C ASN A 25 -4.79 -20.22 -32.20
N ASP A 26 -5.38 -19.05 -32.40
CA ASP A 26 -4.81 -17.75 -32.16
C ASP A 26 -4.10 -17.69 -30.82
N THR A 27 -2.94 -17.04 -30.85
CA THR A 27 -2.30 -16.43 -29.70
C THR A 27 -3.36 -15.63 -28.94
N ALA A 28 -3.96 -16.26 -27.92
CA ALA A 28 -4.56 -15.57 -26.81
C ALA A 28 -3.41 -14.88 -26.07
N ASN A 29 -2.92 -13.79 -26.65
CA ASN A 29 -2.31 -12.72 -25.89
C ASN A 29 -3.45 -12.07 -25.11
N ALA A 30 -3.97 -12.80 -24.11
CA ALA A 30 -4.71 -12.22 -23.03
C ALA A 30 -3.71 -11.28 -22.36
N THR A 31 -3.71 -10.02 -22.81
CA THR A 31 -3.21 -8.93 -22.01
C THR A 31 -3.98 -9.05 -20.69
N PRO A 32 -3.32 -9.31 -19.55
CA PRO A 32 -3.99 -9.29 -18.28
C PRO A 32 -4.36 -7.84 -18.07
N ASN A 33 -5.58 -7.47 -18.46
CA ASN A 33 -6.20 -6.26 -17.97
C ASN A 33 -6.38 -6.53 -16.47
N ASP A 34 -5.39 -6.13 -15.67
CA ASP A 34 -5.45 -6.23 -14.21
C ASP A 34 -6.80 -5.63 -13.79
N ASP A 35 -7.69 -6.47 -13.23
CA ASP A 35 -9.00 -6.00 -12.78
C ASP A 35 -8.77 -4.87 -11.76
N PRO A 36 -9.30 -3.64 -11.98
CA PRO A 36 -9.12 -2.52 -11.05
C PRO A 36 -9.48 -2.88 -9.61
N LYS A 37 -10.44 -3.78 -9.42
CA LYS A 37 -10.83 -4.30 -8.10
C LYS A 37 -9.75 -5.21 -7.51
N GLN A 38 -9.08 -6.02 -8.31
CA GLN A 38 -7.97 -6.86 -7.85
C GLN A 38 -6.76 -6.02 -7.46
N ASN A 39 -6.41 -4.99 -8.24
CA ASN A 39 -5.34 -4.05 -7.91
C ASN A 39 -5.61 -3.33 -6.59
N LEU A 40 -6.86 -2.89 -6.39
CA LEU A 40 -7.25 -2.25 -5.14
C LEU A 40 -7.14 -3.20 -3.94
N ASN A 41 -7.53 -4.47 -4.09
CA ASN A 41 -7.35 -5.46 -3.03
C ASN A 41 -5.87 -5.68 -2.68
N GLN A 42 -4.97 -5.68 -3.67
CA GLN A 42 -3.53 -5.77 -3.43
C GLN A 42 -3.02 -4.56 -2.65
N VAL A 43 -3.45 -3.34 -3.02
CA VAL A 43 -3.12 -2.12 -2.27
C VAL A 43 -3.66 -2.16 -0.85
N ILE A 44 -4.91 -2.58 -0.64
CA ILE A 44 -5.50 -2.72 0.71
C ILE A 44 -4.69 -3.68 1.57
N ASN A 45 -4.32 -4.85 1.04
CA ASN A 45 -3.53 -5.84 1.76
C ASN A 45 -2.12 -5.31 2.10
N SER A 46 -1.49 -4.58 1.18
CA SER A 46 -0.18 -3.94 1.40
C SER A 46 -0.26 -2.83 2.46
N ILE A 47 -1.32 -2.02 2.47
CA ILE A 47 -1.58 -1.02 3.52
C ILE A 47 -1.72 -1.70 4.89
N GLN A 48 -2.51 -2.78 4.98
CA GLN A 48 -2.68 -3.52 6.23
C GLN A 48 -1.36 -4.10 6.74
N LYS A 49 -0.54 -4.67 5.84
CA LYS A 49 0.79 -5.18 6.17
C LYS A 49 1.72 -4.06 6.64
N THR A 50 1.70 -2.91 5.99
CA THR A 50 2.46 -1.71 6.39
C THR A 50 2.07 -1.23 7.78
N LEU A 51 0.76 -1.16 8.07
CA LEU A 51 0.26 -0.79 9.41
C LEU A 51 0.72 -1.80 10.48
N GLY A 52 0.69 -3.10 10.18
CA GLY A 52 1.19 -4.14 11.08
C GLY A 52 2.70 -4.01 11.35
N LEU A 53 3.51 -3.73 10.31
CA LEU A 53 4.94 -3.49 10.44
C LEU A 53 5.24 -2.23 11.26
N LEU A 54 4.50 -1.14 11.03
CA LEU A 54 4.61 0.10 11.81
C LEU A 54 4.28 -0.12 13.29
N HIS A 55 3.21 -0.88 13.58
CA HIS A 55 2.85 -1.21 14.95
C HIS A 55 3.92 -2.07 15.64
N GLN A 56 4.43 -3.11 14.97
CA GLN A 56 5.54 -3.91 15.49
C GLN A 56 6.79 -3.06 15.71
N LEU A 57 7.13 -2.20 14.76
CA LEU A 57 8.24 -1.27 14.89
C LEU A 57 8.08 -0.40 16.14
N TYR A 58 6.89 0.17 16.37
CA TYR A 58 6.57 0.95 17.58
C TYR A 58 6.76 0.15 18.87
N LEU A 59 6.31 -1.10 18.94
CA LEU A 59 6.48 -1.92 20.14
C LEU A 59 7.96 -2.14 20.48
N THR A 60 8.79 -2.48 19.48
CA THR A 60 10.26 -2.59 19.66
C THR A 60 10.92 -1.23 19.93
N VAL A 61 10.39 -0.17 19.29
CA VAL A 61 10.48 1.26 19.64
C VAL A 61 10.53 1.55 21.14
N SER A 62 9.34 1.40 21.70
CA SER A 62 8.94 1.77 23.06
C SER A 62 9.62 0.99 24.16
N SER A 63 10.19 -0.18 23.85
CA SER A 63 10.83 -1.09 24.82
C SER A 63 12.28 -1.41 24.47
N PHE A 64 12.91 -0.52 23.69
CA PHE A 64 14.23 -0.75 23.12
C PHE A 64 15.30 -1.06 24.16
N ASN A 65 16.09 -2.08 23.88
CA ASN A 65 17.28 -2.47 24.63
C ASN A 65 18.30 -3.13 23.68
N ALA A 66 19.47 -3.52 24.18
CA ALA A 66 20.52 -4.12 23.37
C ALA A 66 20.06 -5.37 22.57
N ALA A 67 19.21 -6.22 23.15
CA ALA A 67 18.68 -7.39 22.47
C ALA A 67 17.70 -7.05 21.34
N SER A 68 17.14 -5.83 21.34
CA SER A 68 16.20 -5.36 20.32
C SER A 68 16.87 -4.81 19.06
N GLN A 69 18.20 -4.63 19.02
CA GLN A 69 18.90 -4.03 17.88
C GLN A 69 18.67 -4.78 16.56
N LEU A 70 18.87 -6.10 16.55
CA LEU A 70 18.67 -6.89 15.33
C LEU A 70 17.19 -6.93 14.90
N PRO A 71 16.22 -7.21 15.78
CA PRO A 71 14.80 -7.11 15.45
C PRO A 71 14.38 -5.73 14.91
N LEU A 72 14.93 -4.65 15.47
CA LEU A 72 14.67 -3.28 15.01
C LEU A 72 15.11 -3.11 13.55
N LEU A 73 16.35 -3.50 13.22
CA LEU A 73 16.88 -3.39 11.86
C LEU A 73 16.07 -4.22 10.86
N GLN A 74 15.71 -5.45 11.25
CA GLN A 74 14.86 -6.32 10.42
C GLN A 74 13.49 -5.71 10.16
N ARG A 75 12.86 -5.11 11.19
CA ARG A 75 11.56 -4.43 11.07
C ARG A 75 11.64 -3.20 10.18
N LEU A 76 12.70 -2.40 10.30
CA LEU A 76 12.94 -1.23 9.44
C LEU A 76 13.10 -1.64 7.97
N ASN A 77 13.95 -2.64 7.69
CA ASN A 77 14.13 -3.15 6.32
C ASN A 77 12.84 -3.72 5.74
N SER A 78 12.05 -4.45 6.55
CA SER A 78 10.75 -4.97 6.13
C SER A 78 9.77 -3.85 5.81
N LEU A 79 9.75 -2.79 6.63
CA LEU A 79 8.91 -1.61 6.39
C LEU A 79 9.30 -0.90 5.10
N VAL A 80 10.60 -0.64 4.89
CA VAL A 80 11.09 -0.01 3.65
C VAL A 80 10.73 -0.84 2.42
N THR A 81 10.90 -2.16 2.50
CA THR A 81 10.54 -3.08 1.40
C THR A 81 9.05 -3.05 1.10
N GLU A 82 8.21 -3.02 2.14
CA GLU A 82 6.76 -2.96 1.93
C GLU A 82 6.30 -1.59 1.41
N LEU A 83 6.94 -0.50 1.82
CA LEU A 83 6.66 0.83 1.28
C LEU A 83 7.02 0.93 -0.22
N ASP A 84 8.15 0.35 -0.63
CA ASP A 84 8.52 0.24 -2.05
C ASP A 84 7.51 -0.63 -2.84
N ASN A 85 7.07 -1.74 -2.25
CA ASN A 85 6.01 -2.57 -2.83
C ASN A 85 4.69 -1.79 -2.97
N MET A 86 4.28 -1.03 -1.94
CA MET A 86 3.06 -0.23 -1.96
C MET A 86 3.12 0.87 -3.03
N ALA A 87 4.29 1.50 -3.22
CA ALA A 87 4.51 2.46 -4.30
C ALA A 87 4.29 1.82 -5.68
N LYS A 88 4.90 0.66 -5.94
CA LYS A 88 4.72 -0.10 -7.19
C LYS A 88 3.28 -0.54 -7.44
N LEU A 89 2.57 -0.97 -6.39
CA LEU A 89 1.15 -1.33 -6.49
C LEU A 89 0.27 -0.13 -6.80
N SER A 90 0.61 1.06 -6.27
CA SER A 90 -0.14 2.28 -6.50
C SER A 90 -0.11 2.75 -7.96
N GLU A 91 1.00 2.50 -8.69
CA GLU A 91 1.12 2.82 -10.12
C GLU A 91 0.09 2.08 -10.99
N LYS A 92 -0.36 0.91 -10.53
CA LYS A 92 -1.38 0.09 -11.21
C LYS A 92 -2.82 0.52 -10.89
N CYS A 93 -3.01 1.38 -9.89
CA CYS A 93 -4.31 1.88 -9.50
C CYS A 93 -4.67 3.14 -10.30
N ASN A 94 -5.15 2.94 -11.53
CA ASN A 94 -5.68 4.02 -12.36
C ASN A 94 -7.14 4.37 -11.98
N ILE A 95 -7.37 4.71 -10.71
CA ILE A 95 -8.69 5.10 -10.20
C ILE A 95 -8.83 6.63 -10.17
N GLN A 96 -9.93 7.15 -10.74
CA GLN A 96 -10.27 8.56 -10.59
C GLN A 96 -10.95 8.77 -9.24
N VAL A 97 -10.26 9.43 -8.31
CA VAL A 97 -10.82 9.81 -7.01
C VAL A 97 -11.42 11.22 -7.14
N PRO A 98 -12.74 11.39 -6.94
CA PRO A 98 -13.34 12.72 -6.93
C PRO A 98 -12.72 13.58 -5.84
N MET A 99 -12.48 14.87 -6.14
CA MET A 99 -11.84 15.80 -5.20
C MET A 99 -12.57 15.89 -3.85
N GLU A 100 -13.91 15.79 -3.87
CA GLU A 100 -14.72 15.75 -2.65
C GLU A 100 -14.38 14.55 -1.76
N VAL A 101 -14.12 13.36 -2.33
CA VAL A 101 -13.73 12.16 -1.57
C VAL A 101 -12.38 12.35 -0.88
N LEU A 102 -11.40 12.94 -1.59
CA LEU A 102 -10.09 13.26 -1.01
C LEU A 102 -10.21 14.26 0.16
N LYS A 103 -11.10 15.24 0.04
CA LYS A 103 -11.39 16.22 1.08
C LYS A 103 -11.93 15.57 2.36
N TRP A 104 -12.81 14.58 2.27
CA TRP A 104 -13.31 13.86 3.45
C TRP A 104 -12.20 13.10 4.19
N VAL A 105 -11.29 12.44 3.46
CA VAL A 105 -10.17 11.68 4.05
C VAL A 105 -9.14 12.62 4.71
N THR A 106 -8.86 13.77 4.10
CA THR A 106 -7.87 14.74 4.61
C THR A 106 -8.41 15.66 5.69
N LYS A 107 -9.75 15.77 5.83
CA LYS A 107 -10.42 16.58 6.85
C LYS A 107 -10.02 16.18 8.28
N GLY A 108 -9.96 14.88 8.60
CA GLY A 108 -9.58 14.42 9.94
C GLY A 108 -8.18 14.87 10.38
N LYS A 109 -7.20 14.85 9.46
CA LYS A 109 -5.84 15.36 9.71
C LYS A 109 -5.83 16.89 9.91
N THR A 110 -6.64 17.60 9.12
CA THR A 110 -6.79 19.06 9.23
C THR A 110 -7.42 19.46 10.56
N ASP A 111 -8.47 18.74 10.98
CA ASP A 111 -9.19 19.02 12.22
C ASP A 111 -8.33 18.69 13.45
N ALA A 112 -7.52 17.62 13.41
CA ALA A 112 -6.53 17.32 14.43
C ALA A 112 -5.48 18.43 14.56
N PHE A 113 -4.96 18.95 13.45
CA PHE A 113 -3.99 20.04 13.46
C PHE A 113 -4.59 21.35 13.99
N LYS A 114 -5.86 21.64 13.64
CA LYS A 114 -6.61 22.76 14.23
C LYS A 114 -6.81 22.59 15.73
N GLY A 115 -7.15 21.38 16.19
CA GLY A 115 -7.30 21.05 17.60
C GLY A 115 -6.00 21.21 18.39
N LEU A 116 -4.87 20.75 17.84
CA LEU A 116 -3.54 20.95 18.43
C LEU A 116 -3.17 22.43 18.51
N ARG A 117 -3.34 23.17 17.39
CA ARG A 117 -3.09 24.61 17.35
C ARG A 117 -3.92 25.34 18.41
N LYS A 118 -5.20 24.96 18.57
CA LYS A 118 -6.09 25.53 19.58
C LYS A 118 -5.53 25.30 20.99
N HIS A 119 -5.28 24.04 21.37
CA HIS A 119 -4.75 23.72 22.71
C HIS A 119 -3.42 24.42 22.98
N LEU A 120 -2.51 24.45 22.00
CA LEU A 120 -1.22 25.14 22.18
C LEU A 120 -1.41 26.64 22.44
N LEU A 121 -2.34 27.30 21.75
CA LEU A 121 -2.63 28.70 21.98
C LEU A 121 -3.26 28.93 23.36
N GLU A 122 -4.17 28.05 23.79
CA GLU A 122 -4.78 28.11 25.13
C GLU A 122 -3.71 27.96 26.23
N GLU A 123 -2.80 26.99 26.09
CA GLU A 123 -1.69 26.78 27.03
C GLU A 123 -0.71 27.96 27.06
N LEU A 124 -0.39 28.54 25.88
CA LEU A 124 0.49 29.72 25.81
C LEU A 124 -0.16 30.95 26.44
N GLU A 125 -1.46 31.16 26.23
CA GLU A 125 -2.21 32.28 26.83
C GLU A 125 -2.32 32.13 28.35
N GLN A 126 -2.45 30.90 28.85
CA GLN A 126 -2.47 30.63 30.28
C GLN A 126 -1.08 30.74 30.94
N ALA A 127 -0.02 30.27 30.27
CA ALA A 127 1.33 30.23 30.85
C ALA A 127 2.12 31.55 30.67
N PHE A 128 1.86 32.30 29.59
CA PHE A 128 2.62 33.49 29.18
C PHE A 128 1.69 34.61 28.67
N PRO A 129 0.78 35.14 29.52
CA PRO A 129 -0.26 36.07 29.08
C PRO A 129 0.29 37.39 28.53
N ASP A 130 1.34 37.94 29.14
CA ASP A 130 1.92 39.23 28.75
C ASP A 130 2.66 39.12 27.39
N GLU A 131 3.38 38.02 27.17
CA GLU A 131 4.08 37.75 25.91
C GLU A 131 3.10 37.49 24.76
N VAL A 132 1.99 36.80 25.03
CA VAL A 132 0.93 36.59 24.04
C VAL A 132 0.29 37.91 23.63
N GLU A 133 0.00 38.81 24.58
CA GLU A 133 -0.56 40.11 24.26
C GLU A 133 0.43 40.98 23.48
N SER A 134 1.70 40.99 23.86
CA SER A 134 2.77 41.65 23.09
C SER A 134 2.86 41.13 21.66
N TYR A 135 2.80 39.80 21.47
CA TYR A 135 2.75 39.20 20.13
C TYR A 135 1.50 39.61 19.35
N ARG A 136 0.33 39.73 19.99
CA ARG A 136 -0.91 40.16 19.35
C ARG A 136 -0.84 41.61 18.90
N GLU A 137 -0.27 42.51 19.69
CA GLU A 137 -0.03 43.91 19.30
C GLU A 137 0.93 44.01 18.11
N ILE A 138 2.03 43.26 18.12
CA ILE A 138 2.99 43.22 17.01
C ILE A 138 2.31 42.72 15.73
N ARG A 139 1.52 41.65 15.83
CA ARG A 139 0.80 41.08 14.68
C ARG A 139 -0.27 42.04 14.16
N ALA A 140 -1.03 42.69 15.03
CA ALA A 140 -2.05 43.67 14.64
C ALA A 140 -1.42 44.88 13.93
N SER A 141 -0.30 45.38 14.47
CA SER A 141 0.49 46.45 13.86
C SER A 141 1.03 46.05 12.48
N ALA A 142 1.56 44.83 12.34
CA ALA A 142 2.06 44.33 11.07
C ALA A 142 0.95 44.16 10.00
N ALA A 143 -0.25 43.72 10.40
CA ALA A 143 -1.38 43.54 9.51
C ALA A 143 -2.04 44.86 9.08
N ALA A 144 -1.89 45.95 9.87
CA ALA A 144 -2.37 47.27 9.52
C ALA A 144 -1.46 48.00 8.51
N VAL A 145 -0.24 47.50 8.30
CA VAL A 145 0.77 48.07 7.38
C VAL A 145 0.79 47.34 6.02
N SER A 146 -0.01 46.28 5.85
CA SER A 146 -0.19 45.55 4.58
C SER A 146 -1.53 45.85 3.92
#